data_AF-A0A425WMV1-F1
#
_entry.id   AF-A0A425WMV1-F1
#
_cell.length_a   1.000
_cell.length_b   1.000
_cell.length_c   1.000
_cell.angle_alpha   90.00
_cell.angle_beta   90.00
_cell.angle_gamma   90.00
#
_symmetry.space_group_name_H-M   'P 1'
#
loop_
_entity.id
_entity.type
_entity.pdbx_description
1 polymer ?
#
loop_
_entity_poly.entity_id
_entity_poly.type
_entity_poly.pdbx_seq_one_letter_code
_entity_poly.pdbx_strand_id
1 'polypeptide(L)'
;MSIWEKDTCHQLLVSSCPPKAYSSHSALKRDTEGILRMDYEDMTRKIEGNKIHLVVFCNLHNPCGRVWTREELERADEVCAAHDCVVISDEI
;
A
#
# COMPACT_ATOMS: atom_id res chain seq x y z
N MET A 1 9.90 -2.74 -17.18
CA MET A 1 9.58 -2.24 -15.83
C MET A 1 9.47 -3.47 -14.95
N SER A 2 10.53 -3.79 -14.20
CA SER A 2 10.56 -5.05 -13.45
C SER A 2 9.65 -4.89 -12.23
N ILE A 3 8.74 -5.85 -12.03
CA ILE A 3 7.76 -5.88 -10.94
C ILE A 3 8.47 -6.18 -9.58
N TRP A 4 9.80 -6.07 -9.51
CA TRP A 4 10.62 -6.54 -8.39
C TRP A 4 11.61 -5.49 -7.89
N GLU A 5 11.17 -4.22 -7.77
CA GLU A 5 11.94 -3.22 -7.03
C GLU A 5 11.77 -3.46 -5.53
N LYS A 6 12.89 -3.74 -4.84
CA LYS A 6 12.92 -4.21 -3.45
C LYS A 6 12.39 -3.20 -2.41
N ASP A 7 12.23 -1.94 -2.81
CA ASP A 7 11.84 -0.83 -1.93
C ASP A 7 10.41 -0.31 -2.20
N THR A 8 9.69 -0.93 -3.14
CA THR A 8 8.31 -0.55 -3.46
C THR A 8 7.35 -1.38 -2.62
N CYS A 9 6.43 -0.72 -1.90
CA CYS A 9 5.35 -1.43 -1.23
C CYS A 9 4.48 -2.06 -2.31
N HIS A 10 4.37 -3.39 -2.35
CA HIS A 10 3.31 -4.05 -3.11
C HIS A 10 1.94 -3.92 -2.41
N GLN A 11 1.64 -2.76 -1.79
CA GLN A 11 0.25 -2.37 -1.60
C GLN A 11 -0.27 -2.00 -3.00
N LEU A 12 -0.92 -2.95 -3.64
CA LEU A 12 -1.52 -2.71 -4.94
C LEU A 12 -2.79 -1.90 -4.72
N LEU A 13 -2.75 -0.64 -5.08
CA LEU A 13 -3.92 0.21 -5.07
C LEU A 13 -4.59 0.12 -6.45
N VAL A 14 -5.84 -0.34 -6.50
CA VAL A 14 -6.58 -0.57 -7.73
C VAL A 14 -7.74 0.42 -7.84
N SER A 15 -7.74 1.19 -8.93
CA SER A 15 -8.87 2.06 -9.31
C SER A 15 -9.87 1.29 -10.18
N SER A 16 -11.17 1.52 -9.94
CA SER A 16 -12.26 0.98 -10.74
C SER A 16 -12.66 1.88 -11.93
N CYS A 17 -11.94 2.99 -12.17
CA CYS A 17 -12.29 3.94 -13.22
C CYS A 17 -12.09 3.34 -14.64
N PRO A 18 -13.13 3.22 -15.48
CA PRO A 18 -13.00 2.71 -16.86
C PRO A 18 -12.11 3.62 -17.73
N PRO A 19 -11.39 3.10 -18.75
CA PRO A 19 -11.55 1.80 -19.40
C PRO A 19 -10.49 0.73 -19.04
N LYS A 20 -9.59 0.95 -18.07
CA LYS A 20 -8.57 -0.04 -17.66
C LYS A 20 -8.33 0.02 -16.16
N ALA A 21 -8.37 -1.14 -15.50
CA ALA A 21 -7.83 -1.28 -14.15
C ALA A 21 -6.34 -0.91 -14.18
N TYR A 22 -5.97 0.10 -13.41
CA TYR A 22 -4.59 0.54 -13.24
C TYR A 22 -4.16 0.28 -11.80
N SER A 23 -2.95 -0.25 -11.66
CA SER A 23 -2.29 -0.48 -10.38
C SER A 23 -1.37 0.69 -10.03
N SER A 24 -1.61 1.32 -8.88
CA SER A 24 -0.68 2.24 -8.24
C SER A 24 0.01 1.56 -7.07
N HIS A 25 1.29 1.88 -6.83
CA HIS A 25 2.09 1.32 -5.74
C HIS A 25 2.69 2.45 -4.93
N SER A 26 2.59 2.40 -3.60
CA SER A 26 3.27 3.35 -2.71
C SER A 26 4.70 2.89 -2.44
N ALA A 27 5.70 3.75 -2.46
CA ALA A 27 7.06 3.34 -2.07
C ALA A 27 7.18 3.29 -0.54
N LEU A 28 8.06 2.44 -0.01
CA LEU A 28 8.38 2.43 1.43
C LEU A 28 9.41 3.53 1.73
N LYS A 29 9.27 4.16 2.89
CA LYS A 29 10.25 5.14 3.43
C LYS A 29 11.15 4.45 4.44
N ARG A 30 12.44 4.81 4.47
CA ARG A 30 13.34 4.42 5.57
C ARG A 30 13.20 5.42 6.70
N ASP A 31 13.01 4.93 7.93
CA ASP A 31 13.07 5.77 9.12
C ASP A 31 14.52 6.02 9.57
N THR A 32 14.69 6.74 10.69
CA THR A 32 16.01 7.09 11.25
C THR A 32 16.80 5.86 11.71
N GLU A 33 16.14 4.73 11.94
CA GLU A 33 16.76 3.46 12.33
C GLU A 33 17.05 2.57 11.10
N GLY A 34 16.73 3.06 9.89
CA GLY A 34 16.93 2.36 8.63
C GLY A 34 15.85 1.32 8.32
N ILE A 35 14.78 1.25 9.13
CA ILE A 35 13.66 0.32 8.96
C ILE A 35 12.72 0.87 7.88
N LEU A 36 12.26 -0.03 6.99
CA LEU A 36 11.27 0.30 5.97
C LEU A 36 9.86 0.42 6.60
N ARG A 37 9.23 1.58 6.37
CA ARG A 37 7.91 1.99 6.85
C ARG A 37 6.99 2.37 5.70
N MET A 38 5.69 2.18 5.88
CA MET A 38 4.69 2.64 4.91
C MET A 38 4.71 4.17 4.80
N ASP A 39 4.47 4.68 3.60
CA ASP A 39 4.31 6.10 3.34
C ASP A 39 2.82 6.48 3.28
N TYR A 40 2.22 6.71 4.43
CA TYR A 40 0.79 7.00 4.54
C TYR A 40 0.36 8.24 3.74
N GLU A 41 1.23 9.26 3.65
CA GLU A 41 0.95 10.47 2.86
C GLU A 41 0.90 10.15 1.36
N ASP A 42 1.80 9.30 0.88
CA ASP A 42 1.80 8.87 -0.52
C ASP A 42 0.62 7.96 -0.84
N MET A 43 0.26 7.07 0.08
CA MET A 43 -0.97 6.28 -0.01
C MET A 43 -2.20 7.19 -0.16
N THR A 44 -2.41 8.15 0.74
CA THR A 44 -3.52 9.11 0.69
C THR A 44 -3.55 9.86 -0.64
N ARG A 45 -2.42 10.48 -1.05
CA ARG A 45 -2.35 11.21 -2.33
C ARG A 45 -2.72 10.33 -3.52
N LYS A 46 -2.28 9.07 -3.53
CA LYS A 46 -2.56 8.13 -4.62
C LYS A 46 -4.01 7.67 -4.61
N ILE A 47 -4.59 7.43 -3.44
CA ILE A 47 -5.98 7.04 -3.30
C ILE A 47 -6.89 8.13 -3.85
N GLU A 48 -6.68 9.38 -3.43
CA GLU A 48 -7.45 10.54 -3.89
C GLU A 48 -7.21 10.85 -5.37
N GLY A 49 -5.94 10.94 -5.78
CA GLY A 49 -5.56 11.35 -7.13
C GLY A 49 -5.99 10.35 -8.21
N ASN A 50 -6.02 9.06 -7.88
CA ASN A 50 -6.39 8.01 -8.83
C ASN A 50 -7.79 7.42 -8.59
N LYS A 51 -8.55 7.93 -7.61
CA LYS A 51 -9.88 7.42 -7.24
C LYS A 51 -9.85 5.91 -7.00
N ILE A 52 -9.03 5.51 -6.03
CA ILE A 52 -8.80 4.12 -5.68
C ILE A 52 -9.90 3.67 -4.74
N HIS A 53 -10.43 2.48 -4.97
CA HIS A 53 -11.49 1.88 -4.13
C HIS A 53 -11.11 0.50 -3.60
N LEU A 54 -9.96 -0.04 -4.01
CA LEU A 54 -9.47 -1.35 -3.62
C LEU A 54 -7.97 -1.28 -3.29
N VAL A 55 -7.59 -1.83 -2.14
CA VAL A 55 -6.20 -1.95 -1.69
C VAL A 55 -5.90 -3.42 -1.47
N VAL A 56 -4.91 -3.96 -2.17
CA VAL A 56 -4.34 -5.28 -1.85
C VAL A 56 -3.19 -5.04 -0.89
N PHE A 57 -3.20 -5.76 0.22
CA PHE A 57 -2.28 -5.61 1.34
C PHE A 57 -1.62 -6.97 1.58
N CYS A 58 -0.29 -7.01 1.75
CA CYS A 58 0.44 -8.26 2.01
C CYS A 58 1.23 -8.19 3.31
N ASN A 59 1.11 -9.23 4.13
CA ASN A 59 1.90 -9.44 5.35
C ASN A 59 2.13 -10.96 5.56
N LEU A 60 3.34 -11.51 5.39
CA LEU A 60 4.66 -10.91 5.18
C LEU A 60 4.76 -10.11 3.87
N HIS A 61 5.30 -8.89 3.97
CA HIS A 61 5.39 -8.00 2.83
C HIS A 61 6.33 -8.52 1.74
N ASN A 62 5.81 -8.83 0.56
CA ASN A 62 6.61 -9.15 -0.62
C ASN A 62 6.99 -7.85 -1.35
N PRO A 63 8.26 -7.57 -1.68
CA PRO A 63 9.46 -8.42 -1.61
C PRO A 63 10.36 -8.23 -0.38
N CYS A 64 10.07 -7.26 0.50
CA CYS A 64 11.01 -6.86 1.55
C CYS A 64 11.01 -7.75 2.81
N GLY A 65 10.03 -8.64 2.95
CA GLY A 65 9.86 -9.55 4.09
C GLY A 65 9.44 -8.87 5.40
N ARG A 66 8.93 -7.63 5.36
CA ARG A 66 8.47 -6.93 6.58
C ARG A 66 7.23 -7.59 7.16
N VAL A 67 7.24 -7.76 8.48
CA VAL A 67 6.05 -8.00 9.29
C VAL A 67 5.65 -6.67 9.91
N TRP A 68 4.46 -6.19 9.60
CA TRP A 68 3.98 -4.89 10.10
C TRP A 68 3.56 -5.01 11.57
N THR A 69 3.89 -4.00 12.37
CA THR A 69 3.37 -3.94 13.74
C THR A 69 1.88 -3.62 13.73
N ARG A 70 1.20 -3.90 14.83
CA ARG A 70 -0.22 -3.59 15.00
C ARG A 70 -0.50 -2.11 14.72
N GLU A 71 0.34 -1.23 15.23
CA GLU A 71 0.18 0.22 15.10
C GLU A 71 0.36 0.66 13.63
N GLU A 72 1.27 0.02 12.88
CA GLU A 72 1.43 0.25 11.44
C GLU A 72 0.18 -0.19 10.66
N LEU A 73 -0.40 -1.34 11.03
CA LEU A 73 -1.62 -1.86 10.41
C LEU A 73 -2.83 -0.97 10.71
N GLU A 74 -3.02 -0.57 11.96
CA GLU A 74 -4.11 0.34 12.39
C GLU A 74 -4.02 1.67 11.64
N ARG A 75 -2.80 2.21 11.45
CA ARG A 75 -2.62 3.45 10.71
C ARG A 75 -2.90 3.30 9.20
N ALA A 76 -2.56 2.16 8.61
CA ALA A 76 -2.91 1.86 7.22
C ALA A 76 -4.42 1.69 7.02
N ASP A 77 -5.09 1.04 7.98
CA ASP A 77 -6.55 0.89 8.00
C ASP A 77 -7.26 2.23 8.09
N GLU A 78 -6.80 3.13 8.97
CA GLU A 78 -7.33 4.51 9.06
C GLU A 78 -7.29 5.25 7.72
N VAL A 79 -6.19 5.13 6.97
CA VAL A 79 -6.07 5.73 5.63
C VAL A 79 -7.07 5.11 4.67
N CYS A 80 -7.18 3.79 4.63
CA CYS A 80 -8.07 3.09 3.71
C CYS A 80 -9.55 3.37 4.02
N ALA A 81 -9.92 3.31 5.31
CA ALA A 81 -11.27 3.55 5.80
C ALA A 81 -11.73 5.00 5.58
N ALA A 82 -10.83 5.98 5.74
CA ALA A 82 -11.15 7.39 5.47
C ALA A 82 -11.50 7.68 4.00
N HIS A 83 -11.18 6.76 3.08
CA HIS A 83 -11.43 6.88 1.65
C HIS A 83 -12.35 5.77 1.10
N ASP A 84 -13.11 5.09 1.96
CA ASP A 84 -14.03 4.00 1.58
C ASP A 84 -13.37 2.91 0.70
N CYS A 85 -12.09 2.63 0.95
CA CYS A 85 -11.37 1.59 0.25
C CYS A 85 -11.67 0.21 0.84
N VAL A 86 -11.93 -0.77 -0.03
CA VAL A 86 -11.94 -2.18 0.36
C VAL A 86 -10.51 -2.68 0.47
N VAL A 87 -10.17 -3.35 1.57
CA VAL A 87 -8.85 -3.96 1.75
C VAL A 87 -8.94 -5.47 1.54
N ILE A 88 -8.09 -6.00 0.67
CA ILE A 88 -7.85 -7.44 0.51
C ILE A 88 -6.48 -7.75 1.11
N SER A 89 -6.47 -8.54 2.18
CA SER A 89 -5.25 -8.99 2.85
C SER A 89 -4.82 -10.35 2.30
N ASP A 90 -3.58 -10.41 1.83
CA ASP A 90 -2.90 -11.60 1.31
C ASP A 90 -1.80 -11.99 2.32
N GLU A 91 -2.09 -13.06 3.07
CA GLU A 91 -1.30 -13.51 4.24
C GLU A 91 -0.79 -14.94 4.05
N ILE A 92 -0.31 -15.28 2.84
CA ILE A 92 0.27 -16.60 2.53
C ILE A 92 1.46 -16.92 3.45
#